data_AF-A0A7X5SC92-F1
#
_entry.id   AF-A0A7X5SC92-F1
#
_cell.length_a   1.000
_cell.length_b   1.000
_cell.length_c   1.000
_cell.angle_alpha   90.00
_cell.angle_beta   90.00
_cell.angle_gamma   90.00
#
_symmetry.space_group_name_H-M   'P 1'
#
loop_
_entity.id
_entity.type
_entity.pdbx_description
1 polymer ?
#
loop_
_entity_poly.entity_id
_entity_poly.type
_entity_poly.pdbx_seq_one_letter_code
_entity_poly.pdbx_strand_id
1 'polypeptide(L)'
;DILPGLRAAARSLGEQKGVALPPPPGGLEDLPVVELPAKPDGDSDDDTFVIFVSGDGGWAGLDEEVADALAAQGIPVVGLDSLRYFWTERTPQGFATDLDRIARFYAQR
;
A
#
# COMPACT_ATOMS: atom_id res chain seq x y z
N ASP A 1 37.89 -1.52 11.75
CA ASP A 1 37.38 -1.96 10.44
C ASP A 1 35.89 -2.23 10.60
N ILE A 2 35.04 -1.40 10.00
CA ILE A 2 33.57 -1.44 10.17
C ILE A 2 32.87 -2.29 9.09
N LEU A 3 33.63 -2.81 8.12
CA LEU A 3 33.11 -3.60 7.00
C LEU A 3 32.26 -4.81 7.42
N PRO A 4 32.59 -5.57 8.48
CA PRO A 4 31.78 -6.71 8.89
C PRO A 4 30.37 -6.30 9.33
N GLY A 5 30.25 -5.20 10.09
CA GLY A 5 28.97 -4.68 10.56
C GLY A 5 28.12 -4.13 9.40
N LEU A 6 28.74 -3.42 8.46
CA LEU A 6 28.05 -2.91 7.27
C LEU A 6 27.53 -4.04 6.37
N ARG A 7 28.31 -5.11 6.20
CA ARG A 7 27.90 -6.31 5.45
C ARG A 7 26.78 -7.09 6.13
N ALA A 8 26.81 -7.17 7.46
CA ALA A 8 25.73 -7.78 8.24
C ALA A 8 24.43 -6.96 8.14
N ALA A 9 24.52 -5.63 8.22
CA ALA A 9 23.38 -4.74 8.02
C ALA A 9 22.81 -4.83 6.60
N ALA A 10 23.66 -4.81 5.56
CA ALA A 10 23.22 -4.97 4.17
C ALA A 10 22.56 -6.33 3.92
N ARG A 11 23.05 -7.40 4.56
CA ARG A 11 22.43 -8.71 4.51
C ARG A 11 21.08 -8.73 5.23
N SER A 12 20.99 -8.16 6.43
CA SER A 12 19.73 -8.07 7.18
C SER A 12 18.67 -7.26 6.42
N LEU A 13 19.07 -6.18 5.75
CA LEU A 13 18.18 -5.36 4.91
C LEU A 13 17.78 -6.07 3.61
N GLY A 14 18.69 -6.86 3.01
CA GLY A 14 18.37 -7.69 1.85
C GLY A 14 17.59 -8.98 2.19
N GLU A 15 17.70 -9.47 3.42
CA GLU A 15 16.97 -10.63 3.97
C GLU A 15 15.59 -10.24 4.52
N GLN A 16 15.35 -8.94 4.77
CA GLN A 16 14.00 -8.39 4.75
C GLN A 16 13.45 -8.50 3.33
N LYS A 17 13.13 -9.75 2.93
CA LYS A 17 12.09 -10.03 1.96
C LYS A 17 10.89 -9.25 2.43
N GLY A 18 10.69 -8.09 1.81
CA GLY A 18 9.62 -7.17 2.15
C GLY A 18 8.34 -7.96 2.32
N VAL A 19 7.60 -7.68 3.39
CA VAL A 19 6.28 -8.23 3.69
C VAL A 19 5.56 -8.46 2.37
N ALA A 20 5.34 -9.72 2.03
CA ALA A 20 4.74 -10.08 0.77
C ALA A 20 3.28 -9.62 0.86
N LEU A 21 2.97 -8.54 0.14
CA LEU A 21 1.62 -8.04 0.08
C LEU A 21 0.74 -9.11 -0.57
N PRO A 22 -0.52 -9.26 -0.12
CA PRO A 22 -1.48 -10.06 -0.87
C PRO A 22 -1.51 -9.59 -2.33
N PRO A 23 -1.71 -10.50 -3.29
CA PRO A 23 -1.76 -10.14 -4.70
C PRO A 23 -2.90 -9.15 -4.95
N PRO A 24 -2.70 -8.15 -5.84
CA PRO A 24 -3.75 -7.22 -6.22
C PRO A 24 -4.98 -7.94 -6.79
N PRO A 25 -6.18 -7.35 -6.68
CA PRO A 25 -7.35 -7.82 -7.41
C PRO A 25 -7.14 -7.71 -8.93
N GLY A 26 -7.84 -8.56 -9.69
CA GLY A 26 -7.71 -8.60 -11.16
C GLY A 26 -7.97 -7.24 -11.81
N GLY A 27 -7.09 -6.79 -12.70
CA GLY A 27 -7.13 -5.45 -13.30
C GLY A 27 -6.24 -4.37 -12.65
N LEU A 28 -5.68 -4.64 -11.46
CA LEU A 28 -4.66 -3.82 -10.79
C LEU A 28 -3.37 -4.62 -10.50
N GLU A 29 -3.19 -5.76 -11.15
CA GLU A 29 -2.08 -6.72 -10.94
C GLU A 29 -0.68 -6.12 -11.12
N ASP A 30 -0.58 -5.04 -11.90
CA ASP A 30 0.64 -4.28 -12.16
C ASP A 30 0.96 -3.22 -11.11
N LEU A 31 0.07 -3.01 -10.14
CA LEU A 31 0.22 -2.01 -9.08
C LEU A 31 0.42 -2.67 -7.72
N PRO A 32 1.33 -2.18 -6.86
CA PRO A 32 1.57 -2.75 -5.55
C PRO A 32 0.52 -2.26 -4.54
N VAL A 33 -0.73 -2.70 -4.74
CA VAL A 33 -1.86 -2.32 -3.90
C VAL A 33 -2.12 -3.33 -2.78
N VAL A 34 -2.65 -2.84 -1.66
CA VAL A 34 -3.05 -3.64 -0.49
C VAL A 34 -4.51 -3.33 -0.20
N GLU A 35 -5.36 -4.34 -0.20
CA GLU A 35 -6.75 -4.20 0.22
C GLU A 35 -6.87 -4.41 1.74
N LEU A 36 -7.51 -3.46 2.42
CA LEU A 36 -7.92 -3.59 3.81
C LEU A 36 -9.43 -3.33 3.91
N PRO A 37 -10.26 -4.38 4.08
CA PRO A 37 -11.70 -4.22 4.19
C PRO A 37 -12.09 -3.50 5.50
N ALA A 38 -13.24 -2.82 5.47
CA ALA A 38 -13.85 -2.29 6.68
C ALA A 38 -14.15 -3.40 7.68
N LYS A 39 -14.05 -3.09 8.98
CA LYS A 39 -14.43 -4.02 10.05
C LYS A 39 -15.96 -4.01 10.19
N PRO A 40 -16.60 -5.18 10.38
CA PRO A 40 -18.07 -5.33 10.34
C PRO A 40 -18.82 -4.58 11.45
N ASP A 41 -18.12 -4.12 12.48
CA ASP A 41 -18.71 -3.42 13.63
C ASP A 41 -18.64 -1.88 13.51
N GLY A 42 -18.11 -1.34 12.41
CA GLY A 42 -18.11 0.11 12.13
C GLY A 42 -19.42 0.59 11.52
N ASP A 43 -19.73 1.89 11.66
CA ASP A 43 -20.75 2.56 10.85
C ASP A 43 -20.25 2.59 9.39
N SER A 44 -20.55 1.53 8.63
CA SER A 44 -20.13 1.41 7.24
C SER A 44 -21.02 2.29 6.36
N ASP A 45 -20.42 3.34 5.80
CA ASP A 45 -20.96 4.07 4.66
C ASP A 45 -20.51 3.34 3.39
N ASP A 46 -21.42 2.54 2.81
CA ASP A 46 -21.12 1.66 1.67
C ASP A 46 -20.68 2.42 0.40
N ASP A 47 -20.79 3.74 0.37
CA ASP A 47 -20.43 4.59 -0.78
C ASP A 47 -19.06 5.30 -0.63
N THR A 48 -18.32 5.05 0.46
CA THR A 48 -17.04 5.72 0.74
C THR A 48 -15.89 4.73 0.95
N PHE A 49 -14.75 5.01 0.32
CA PHE A 49 -13.48 4.31 0.56
C PHE A 49 -12.28 5.26 0.49
N VAL A 50 -11.12 4.80 0.96
CA VAL A 50 -9.86 5.57 0.94
C VAL A 50 -8.84 4.92 0.02
N ILE A 51 -8.23 5.72 -0.87
CA ILE A 51 -6.97 5.38 -1.52
C ILE A 51 -5.84 5.98 -0.69
N PHE A 52 -5.00 5.14 -0.08
CA PHE A 52 -3.91 5.56 0.79
C PHE A 52 -2.56 5.34 0.12
N VAL A 53 -1.90 6.43 -0.27
CA VAL A 53 -0.51 6.41 -0.76
C VAL A 53 0.45 6.44 0.42
N SER A 54 1.24 5.38 0.60
CA SER A 54 2.13 5.25 1.76
C SER A 54 3.31 6.23 1.73
N GLY A 55 4.02 6.34 2.85
CA GLY A 55 5.33 7.01 2.91
C GLY A 55 6.42 6.31 2.08
N ASP A 56 7.63 6.90 2.05
CA ASP A 56 8.79 6.38 1.31
C ASP A 56 9.29 5.02 1.80
N GLY A 57 8.99 4.67 3.05
CA GLY A 57 9.24 3.34 3.62
C GLY A 57 8.35 2.22 3.07
N GLY A 58 7.31 2.56 2.29
CA GLY A 58 6.34 1.63 1.77
C GLY A 58 5.21 1.34 2.76
N TRP A 59 4.46 0.27 2.52
CA TRP A 59 3.34 -0.14 3.37
C TRP A 59 3.85 -0.85 4.64
N ALA A 60 4.08 -0.09 5.72
CA ALA A 60 4.56 -0.65 6.98
C ALA A 60 4.25 0.25 8.18
N GLY A 61 4.02 -0.34 9.35
CA GLY A 61 4.02 0.39 10.63
C GLY A 61 2.95 1.47 10.68
N LEU A 62 3.34 2.75 10.57
CA LEU A 62 2.40 3.87 10.65
C LEU A 62 1.32 3.81 9.56
N ASP A 63 1.67 3.43 8.33
CA ASP A 63 0.72 3.34 7.23
C ASP A 63 -0.34 2.24 7.51
N GLU A 64 0.10 1.11 8.07
CA GLU A 64 -0.79 0.02 8.50
C GLU A 64 -1.69 0.46 9.66
N GLU A 65 -1.13 1.12 10.67
CA GLU A 65 -1.87 1.61 11.85
C GLU A 65 -2.96 2.62 11.46
N VAL A 66 -2.67 3.55 10.56
CA VAL A 66 -3.64 4.53 10.06
C VAL A 66 -4.74 3.83 9.25
N ALA A 67 -4.38 2.87 8.38
CA ALA A 67 -5.36 2.11 7.62
C ALA A 67 -6.26 1.26 8.53
N ASP A 68 -5.69 0.63 9.56
CA ASP A 68 -6.43 -0.16 10.55
C ASP A 68 -7.41 0.69 11.36
N ALA A 69 -7.02 1.93 11.68
CA ALA A 69 -7.89 2.90 12.34
C ALA A 69 -9.07 3.31 11.45
N LEU A 70 -8.83 3.58 10.16
CA LEU A 70 -9.90 3.85 9.18
C LEU A 70 -10.85 2.65 9.03
N ALA A 71 -10.30 1.45 8.87
CA ALA A 71 -11.09 0.22 8.76
C ALA A 71 -11.93 -0.05 10.02
N ALA A 72 -11.40 0.26 11.21
CA ALA A 72 -12.15 0.18 12.47
C ALA A 72 -13.28 1.21 12.59
N GLN A 73 -13.23 2.30 11.81
CA GLN A 73 -14.33 3.26 11.68
C GLN A 73 -15.29 2.93 10.54
N GLY A 74 -15.21 1.73 9.95
CA GLY A 74 -16.10 1.31 8.87
C GLY A 74 -15.66 1.77 7.47
N ILE A 75 -14.47 2.36 7.32
CA ILE A 75 -13.99 2.88 6.03
C ILE A 75 -12.99 1.90 5.42
N PRO A 76 -13.30 1.24 4.29
CA PRO A 76 -12.35 0.38 3.60
C PRO A 76 -11.21 1.18 2.98
N VAL A 77 -10.02 0.58 2.95
CA VAL A 77 -8.79 1.20 2.46
C VAL A 77 -8.17 0.36 1.35
N VAL A 78 -7.81 1.00 0.25
CA VAL A 78 -6.84 0.47 -0.72
C VAL A 78 -5.53 1.24 -0.56
N GLY A 79 -4.52 0.57 -0.01
CA GLY A 79 -3.17 1.09 0.13
C GLY A 79 -2.39 0.97 -1.17
N LEU A 80 -1.56 1.95 -1.50
CA LEU A 80 -0.51 1.87 -2.52
C LEU A 80 0.85 1.93 -1.83
N ASP A 81 1.63 0.86 -1.95
CA ASP A 81 3.00 0.79 -1.43
C ASP A 81 3.93 1.65 -2.30
N SER A 82 4.24 2.86 -1.81
CA SER A 82 5.07 3.83 -2.50
C SER A 82 6.51 3.34 -2.70
N LEU A 83 7.08 2.56 -1.79
CA LEU A 83 8.45 2.03 -1.93
C LEU A 83 8.54 1.14 -3.16
N ARG A 84 7.54 0.26 -3.35
CA ARG A 84 7.47 -0.61 -4.53
C ARG A 84 7.05 0.15 -5.78
N TYR A 85 6.09 1.07 -5.68
CA TYR A 85 5.54 1.80 -6.83
C TYR A 85 6.58 2.73 -7.49
N PHE A 86 7.34 3.46 -6.66
CA PHE A 86 8.38 4.39 -7.09
C PHE A 86 9.77 3.76 -7.21
N TRP A 87 9.88 2.42 -7.16
CA TRP A 87 11.14 1.71 -7.43
C TRP A 87 11.68 1.99 -8.84
N THR A 88 10.78 2.31 -9.77
CA THR A 88 11.10 2.89 -11.07
C THR A 88 10.59 4.31 -11.13
N GLU A 89 11.28 5.18 -11.88
CA GLU A 89 10.85 6.56 -12.09
C GLU A 89 9.41 6.63 -12.61
N ARG A 90 8.62 7.56 -12.06
CA ARG A 90 7.23 7.81 -12.44
C ARG A 90 7.05 9.28 -12.79
N THR A 91 6.24 9.55 -13.81
CA THR A 91 5.80 10.92 -14.10
C THR A 91 4.57 11.26 -13.26
N PRO A 92 4.32 12.54 -12.94
CA PRO A 92 3.09 12.95 -12.26
C PRO A 92 1.82 12.49 -13.00
N GLN A 93 1.83 12.55 -14.34
CA GLN A 93 0.72 12.09 -15.17
C GLN A 93 0.52 10.57 -15.10
N GLY A 94 1.61 9.79 -15.08
CA GLY A 94 1.54 8.34 -14.89
C GLY A 94 0.93 7.98 -13.54
N PHE A 95 1.38 8.64 -12.48
CA PHE A 95 0.83 8.44 -11.15
C PHE A 95 -0.65 8.80 -11.06
N ALA A 96 -1.07 9.94 -11.62
CA ALA A 96 -2.48 10.32 -11.67
C ALA A 96 -3.33 9.30 -12.44
N THR A 97 -2.79 8.75 -13.54
CA THR A 97 -3.47 7.73 -14.35
C THR A 97 -3.66 6.44 -13.55
N ASP A 98 -2.66 6.01 -12.80
CA ASP A 98 -2.76 4.81 -11.97
C ASP A 98 -3.72 5.00 -10.78
N LEU A 99 -3.74 6.18 -10.16
CA LEU A 99 -4.73 6.51 -9.13
C LEU A 99 -6.16 6.53 -9.69
N ASP A 100 -6.38 7.07 -10.90
CA ASP A 100 -7.70 7.03 -11.57
C ASP A 100 -8.11 5.59 -11.89
N ARG A 101 -7.18 4.73 -12.32
CA ARG A 101 -7.43 3.29 -12.51
C ARG A 101 -7.89 2.62 -11.21
N ILE A 102 -7.20 2.87 -10.10
CA ILE A 102 -7.58 2.35 -8.77
C ILE A 102 -8.99 2.85 -8.41
N ALA A 103 -9.23 4.17 -8.50
CA ALA A 103 -10.50 4.76 -8.14
C ALA A 103 -11.68 4.17 -8.92
N ARG A 104 -11.55 4.07 -10.25
CA ARG A 104 -12.59 3.50 -11.12
C ARG A 104 -12.83 2.03 -10.88
N PHE A 105 -11.78 1.28 -10.52
CA PHE A 105 -11.90 -0.15 -10.25
C PHE A 105 -12.81 -0.40 -9.03
N TYR A 106 -12.58 0.32 -7.93
CA TYR A 106 -13.38 0.14 -6.71
C TYR A 106 -14.74 0.85 -6.78
N ALA A 107 -14.88 1.96 -7.51
CA ALA A 107 -16.16 2.63 -7.70
C ALA A 107 -17.19 1.81 -8.50
N GLN A 108 -16.77 0.74 -9.19
CA GLN A 108 -17.64 -0.16 -9.95
C GLN A 108 -18.02 -1.43 -9.19
N ARG A 109 -17.55 -1.58 -7.96
CA ARG A 109 -17.57 -2.85 -7.23
C ARG A 109 -18.62 -2.89 -6.13
#